data_AF-X6N4Q1-F1
#
_entry.id   AF-X6N4Q1-F1
#
_cell.length_a   1.000
_cell.length_b   1.000
_cell.length_c   1.000
_cell.angle_alpha   90.00
_cell.angle_beta   90.00
_cell.angle_gamma   90.00
#
_symmetry.space_group_name_H-M   'P 1'
#
loop_
_entity.id
_entity.type
_entity.pdbx_description
1 polymer ?
#
loop_
_entity_poly.entity_id
_entity_poly.type
_entity_poly.pdbx_seq_one_letter_code
_entity_poly.pdbx_strand_id
1 'polypeptide(L)'
;MTEHKNVSEDELKEVLGEDFISISLRPSTLKHRLQRLSAVLARMNGEESETKRSELEQHLVPSLFSKELMHHKSGELGLVLACCYADLCRIYAPSSPTDNETMIIEMFSLMWEQLEGLKQTNKGKQEQEDDMDNNYPLAFRILESLSAYLSFVLLFNCKKGFQL
;
A
#
# COMPACT_ATOMS: atom_id res chain seq x y z
N MET A 1 17.54 19.97 -1.09
CA MET A 1 16.33 20.24 -0.27
C MET A 1 15.15 20.23 -1.21
N THR A 2 14.51 19.08 -1.37
CA THR A 2 13.30 18.95 -2.19
C THR A 2 12.13 19.26 -1.25
N GLU A 3 11.40 20.34 -1.50
CA GLU A 3 10.14 20.61 -0.80
C GLU A 3 9.19 19.45 -1.08
N HIS A 4 8.94 18.62 -0.08
CA HIS A 4 7.83 17.67 -0.15
C HIS A 4 6.54 18.50 -0.09
N LYS A 5 5.93 18.74 -1.26
CA LYS A 5 4.60 19.34 -1.33
C LYS A 5 3.63 18.48 -0.52
N ASN A 6 3.07 19.08 0.53
CA ASN A 6 1.95 18.50 1.28
C ASN A 6 0.80 18.16 0.31
N VAL A 7 0.10 17.07 0.60
CA VAL A 7 -1.09 16.65 -0.17
C VAL A 7 -2.15 17.75 -0.12
N SER A 8 -2.60 18.21 -1.29
CA SER A 8 -3.69 19.19 -1.38
C SER A 8 -5.04 18.54 -1.05
N GLU A 9 -6.00 19.34 -0.57
CA GLU A 9 -7.35 18.84 -0.29
C GLU A 9 -8.04 18.29 -1.56
N ASP A 10 -7.80 18.90 -2.72
CA ASP A 10 -8.40 18.46 -3.98
C ASP A 10 -7.87 17.10 -4.43
N GLU A 11 -6.56 16.86 -4.26
CA GLU A 11 -5.97 15.54 -4.53
C GLU A 11 -6.52 14.47 -3.59
N LEU A 12 -6.70 14.81 -2.32
CA LEU A 12 -7.25 13.88 -1.33
C LEU A 12 -8.73 13.56 -1.65
N LYS A 13 -9.55 14.57 -1.92
CA LYS A 13 -10.96 14.40 -2.32
C LYS A 13 -11.11 13.55 -3.57
N GLU A 14 -10.21 13.69 -4.54
CA GLU A 14 -10.24 12.85 -5.74
C GLU A 14 -10.03 11.36 -5.43
N VAL A 15 -8.99 11.02 -4.65
CA VAL A 15 -8.65 9.61 -4.36
C VAL A 15 -9.59 8.96 -3.35
N LEU A 16 -10.32 9.76 -2.58
CA LEU A 16 -11.37 9.34 -1.65
C LEU A 16 -12.76 9.25 -2.30
N GLY A 17 -12.90 9.63 -3.57
CA GLY A 17 -14.17 9.62 -4.26
C GLY A 17 -14.81 8.23 -4.27
N GLU A 18 -16.15 8.19 -4.22
CA GLU A 18 -16.91 6.94 -4.38
C GLU A 18 -16.50 6.23 -5.68
N ASP A 19 -16.38 4.90 -5.61
CA ASP A 19 -15.93 4.04 -6.72
C ASP A 19 -14.54 4.38 -7.30
N PHE A 20 -13.73 5.20 -6.62
CA PHE A 20 -12.35 5.46 -7.06
C PHE A 20 -11.57 4.14 -7.14
N ILE A 21 -11.65 3.32 -6.09
CA ILE A 21 -11.18 1.93 -6.09
C ILE A 21 -12.39 1.00 -6.18
N SER A 22 -12.61 0.40 -7.36
CA SER A 22 -13.71 -0.54 -7.59
C SER A 22 -13.26 -1.70 -8.46
N ILE A 23 -13.67 -2.92 -8.11
CA ILE A 23 -13.39 -4.14 -8.87
C ILE A 23 -14.11 -4.21 -10.22
N SER A 24 -15.14 -3.38 -10.40
CA SER A 24 -15.84 -3.26 -11.68
C SER A 24 -15.00 -2.57 -12.76
N LEU A 25 -13.91 -1.90 -12.34
CA LEU A 25 -12.99 -1.22 -13.23
C LEU A 25 -12.16 -2.22 -14.03
N ARG A 26 -11.76 -1.80 -15.23
CA ARG A 26 -10.77 -2.54 -16.02
C ARG A 26 -9.45 -2.63 -15.24
N PRO A 27 -8.72 -3.76 -15.30
CA PRO A 27 -7.47 -3.94 -14.54
C PRO A 27 -6.44 -2.81 -14.73
N SER A 28 -6.30 -2.29 -15.96
CA SER A 28 -5.39 -1.17 -16.26
C SER A 28 -5.82 0.15 -15.60
N THR A 29 -7.12 0.44 -15.58
CA THR A 29 -7.69 1.61 -14.90
C THR A 29 -7.51 1.51 -13.40
N LEU A 30 -7.80 0.32 -12.84
CA LEU A 30 -7.61 0.04 -11.42
C LEU A 30 -6.13 0.20 -11.00
N LYS A 31 -5.19 -0.32 -11.81
CA LYS A 31 -3.74 -0.16 -11.59
C LYS A 31 -3.36 1.32 -11.54
N HIS A 32 -3.78 2.10 -12.53
CA HIS A 32 -3.47 3.52 -12.60
C HIS A 32 -4.04 4.29 -11.39
N ARG A 33 -5.28 4.00 -10.98
CA ARG A 33 -5.90 4.64 -9.81
C ARG A 33 -5.21 4.24 -8.50
N LEU A 34 -4.83 2.98 -8.34
CA LEU A 34 -4.04 2.52 -7.19
C LEU A 34 -2.64 3.17 -7.16
N GLN A 35 -1.99 3.33 -8.31
CA GLN A 35 -0.71 4.04 -8.38
C GLN A 35 -0.85 5.50 -7.97
N ARG A 36 -1.92 6.16 -8.41
CA ARG A 36 -2.24 7.54 -8.00
C ARG A 36 -2.49 7.63 -6.49
N LEU A 37 -3.30 6.73 -5.95
CA LEU A 37 -3.54 6.64 -4.52
C LEU A 37 -2.25 6.43 -3.74
N SER A 38 -1.41 5.48 -4.17
CA SER A 38 -0.12 5.20 -3.54
C SER A 38 0.80 6.43 -3.55
N ALA A 39 0.80 7.21 -4.63
CA ALA A 39 1.57 8.44 -4.72
C ALA A 39 1.06 9.55 -3.77
N VAL A 40 -0.25 9.58 -3.49
CA VAL A 40 -0.84 10.49 -2.49
C VAL A 40 -0.45 10.03 -1.09
N LEU A 41 -0.71 8.76 -0.75
CA LEU A 41 -0.41 8.20 0.58
C LEU A 41 1.06 8.30 0.95
N ALA A 42 1.99 8.09 0.00
CA ALA A 42 3.43 8.21 0.22
C ALA A 42 3.87 9.61 0.67
N ARG A 43 3.10 10.67 0.36
CA ARG A 43 3.39 12.06 0.77
C ARG A 43 2.71 12.47 2.06
N MET A 44 1.70 11.73 2.51
CA MET A 44 1.06 11.95 3.82
C MET A 44 2.00 11.54 4.94
N ASN A 45 1.79 11.99 6.18
CA ASN A 45 2.61 11.58 7.33
C ASN A 45 1.78 11.34 8.61
N GLY A 46 2.46 11.01 9.71
CA GLY A 46 1.82 10.78 11.01
C GLY A 46 1.32 12.06 11.72
N GLU A 47 1.50 13.23 11.12
CA GLU A 47 1.05 14.53 11.65
C GLU A 47 -0.20 15.05 10.90
N GLU A 48 -0.77 14.25 9.99
CA GLU A 48 -2.01 14.60 9.31
C GLU A 48 -3.16 14.80 10.31
N SER A 49 -4.01 15.79 10.01
CA SER A 49 -5.16 16.12 10.85
C SER A 49 -6.08 14.92 11.06
N GLU A 50 -6.69 14.84 12.24
CA GLU A 50 -7.68 13.81 12.58
C GLU A 50 -8.79 13.68 11.53
N THR A 51 -9.22 14.80 10.94
CA THR A 51 -10.22 14.82 9.86
C THR A 51 -9.79 13.97 8.66
N LYS A 52 -8.58 14.17 8.14
CA LYS A 52 -8.06 13.39 7.00
C LYS A 52 -7.92 11.91 7.32
N ARG A 53 -7.51 11.57 8.55
CA ARG A 53 -7.45 10.18 9.00
C ARG A 53 -8.83 9.54 9.04
N SER A 54 -9.82 10.25 9.57
CA SER A 54 -11.20 9.79 9.59
C SER A 54 -11.76 9.58 8.18
N GLU A 55 -11.44 10.47 7.25
CA GLU A 55 -11.83 10.34 5.83
C GLU A 55 -11.21 9.10 5.15
N LEU A 56 -9.92 8.83 5.40
CA LEU A 56 -9.25 7.60 4.92
C LEU A 56 -9.92 6.34 5.48
N GLU A 57 -10.23 6.33 6.78
CA GLU A 57 -10.88 5.21 7.46
C GLU A 57 -12.28 4.94 6.92
N GLN A 58 -13.06 5.99 6.66
CA GLN A 58 -14.45 5.85 6.21
C GLN A 58 -14.57 5.49 4.73
N HIS A 59 -13.74 6.10 3.87
CA HIS A 59 -13.97 6.05 2.42
C HIS A 59 -12.96 5.18 1.67
N LEU A 60 -11.75 5.01 2.20
CA LEU A 60 -10.67 4.33 1.50
C LEU A 60 -10.42 2.92 2.01
N VAL A 61 -10.26 2.76 3.34
CA VAL A 61 -9.97 1.48 3.99
C VAL A 61 -10.96 0.38 3.54
N PRO A 62 -12.29 0.57 3.58
CA PRO A 62 -13.23 -0.48 3.16
C PRO A 62 -13.02 -0.95 1.70
N SER A 63 -12.71 -0.01 0.80
CA SER A 63 -12.53 -0.28 -0.63
C SER A 63 -11.21 -0.99 -0.93
N LEU A 64 -10.12 -0.54 -0.31
CA LEU A 64 -8.78 -1.14 -0.44
C LEU A 64 -8.73 -2.58 0.07
N PHE A 65 -9.54 -2.91 1.06
CA PHE A 65 -9.52 -4.20 1.72
C PHE A 65 -10.73 -5.06 1.40
N SER A 66 -11.39 -4.76 0.28
CA SER A 66 -12.34 -5.70 -0.33
C SER A 66 -11.62 -7.01 -0.66
N LYS A 67 -12.25 -8.14 -0.35
CA LYS A 67 -11.67 -9.48 -0.58
C LYS A 67 -11.29 -9.68 -2.03
N GLU A 68 -12.08 -9.12 -2.93
CA GLU A 68 -11.92 -9.18 -4.36
C GLU A 68 -10.65 -8.45 -4.83
N LEU A 69 -10.27 -7.35 -4.17
CA LEU A 69 -9.04 -6.63 -4.47
C LEU A 69 -7.81 -7.32 -3.86
N MET A 70 -7.91 -7.79 -2.62
CA MET A 70 -6.81 -8.49 -1.93
C MET A 70 -6.43 -9.82 -2.61
N HIS A 71 -7.40 -10.53 -3.18
CA HIS A 71 -7.19 -11.81 -3.89
C HIS A 71 -7.08 -11.63 -5.41
N HIS A 72 -6.85 -10.41 -5.89
CA HIS A 72 -6.77 -10.16 -7.33
C HIS A 72 -5.52 -10.83 -7.93
N LYS A 73 -5.67 -11.57 -9.03
CA LYS A 73 -4.63 -12.45 -9.62
C LYS A 73 -3.41 -11.72 -10.22
N SER A 74 -3.38 -10.39 -10.21
CA SER A 74 -2.33 -9.61 -10.87
C SER A 74 -1.26 -9.23 -9.86
N GLY A 75 -0.03 -9.71 -10.07
CA GLY A 75 1.10 -9.42 -9.19
C GLY A 75 1.40 -7.92 -9.08
N GLU A 76 1.29 -7.17 -10.19
CA GLU A 76 1.50 -5.71 -10.17
C GLU A 76 0.45 -4.96 -9.35
N LEU A 77 -0.80 -5.39 -9.42
CA LEU A 77 -1.86 -4.81 -8.58
C LEU A 77 -1.62 -5.13 -7.12
N GLY A 78 -1.22 -6.37 -6.81
CA GLY A 78 -0.82 -6.77 -5.46
C GLY A 78 0.34 -5.94 -4.91
N LEU A 79 1.35 -5.65 -5.74
CA LEU A 79 2.50 -4.82 -5.39
C LEU A 79 2.12 -3.38 -5.03
N VAL A 80 1.28 -2.74 -5.85
CA VAL A 80 0.83 -1.37 -5.58
C VAL A 80 -0.11 -1.34 -4.36
N LEU A 81 -0.99 -2.33 -4.22
CA LEU A 81 -1.88 -2.48 -3.06
C LEU A 81 -1.07 -2.65 -1.76
N ALA A 82 -0.05 -3.49 -1.78
CA ALA A 82 0.87 -3.70 -0.66
C ALA A 82 1.59 -2.39 -0.27
N CYS A 83 2.00 -1.58 -1.24
CA CYS A 83 2.55 -0.26 -0.97
C CYS A 83 1.54 0.68 -0.30
N CYS A 84 0.29 0.76 -0.80
CA CYS A 84 -0.75 1.57 -0.17
C CYS A 84 -0.96 1.19 1.29
N TYR A 85 -0.95 -0.11 1.61
CA TYR A 85 -1.08 -0.58 2.99
C TYR A 85 0.13 -0.23 3.85
N ALA A 86 1.34 -0.40 3.33
CA ALA A 86 2.55 0.03 4.04
C ALA A 86 2.53 1.53 4.36
N ASP A 87 2.02 2.37 3.45
CA ASP A 87 1.84 3.80 3.67
C ASP A 87 0.74 4.10 4.70
N LEU A 88 -0.37 3.36 4.70
CA LEU A 88 -1.42 3.49 5.72
C LEU A 88 -0.91 3.12 7.11
N CYS A 89 -0.21 2.00 7.26
CA CYS A 89 0.40 1.62 8.54
C CYS A 89 1.33 2.71 9.08
N ARG A 90 2.07 3.39 8.20
CA ARG A 90 2.92 4.54 8.55
C ARG A 90 2.12 5.77 8.99
N ILE A 91 1.01 6.09 8.32
CA ILE A 91 0.15 7.25 8.64
C ILE A 91 -0.56 7.07 9.98
N TYR A 92 -1.00 5.83 10.28
CA TYR A 92 -1.75 5.49 11.49
C TYR A 92 -0.87 5.13 12.68
N ALA A 93 0.44 4.94 12.48
CA ALA A 93 1.37 4.57 13.55
C ALA A 93 1.23 5.51 14.77
N PRO A 94 1.21 4.96 16.00
CA PRO A 94 1.48 3.56 16.36
C PRO A 94 0.28 2.60 16.22
N SER A 95 -0.89 3.10 15.81
CA SER A 95 -2.11 2.31 15.63
C SER A 95 -2.18 1.63 14.26
N SER A 96 -3.07 0.66 14.12
CA SER A 96 -3.39 0.02 12.83
C SER A 96 -4.42 0.85 12.06
N PRO A 97 -4.40 0.85 10.71
CA PRO A 97 -5.49 1.43 9.90
C PRO A 97 -6.81 0.64 9.99
N THR A 98 -6.82 -0.54 10.64
CA THR A 98 -8.02 -1.33 10.91
C THR A 98 -7.86 -2.17 12.17
N ASP A 99 -8.96 -2.50 12.84
CA ASP A 99 -8.98 -3.45 13.96
C ASP A 99 -9.27 -4.90 13.51
N ASN A 100 -9.50 -5.13 12.20
CA ASN A 100 -9.79 -6.47 11.69
C ASN A 100 -8.50 -7.31 11.59
N GLU A 101 -8.24 -8.15 12.60
CA GLU A 101 -7.08 -9.04 12.65
C GLU A 101 -6.89 -9.91 11.40
N THR A 102 -7.99 -10.41 10.79
CA THR A 102 -7.88 -11.25 9.59
C THR A 102 -7.32 -10.46 8.42
N MET A 103 -7.81 -9.22 8.27
CA MET A 103 -7.39 -8.31 7.23
C MET A 103 -5.93 -7.87 7.42
N ILE A 104 -5.52 -7.61 8.67
CA ILE A 104 -4.11 -7.34 9.01
C ILE A 104 -3.23 -8.51 8.53
N ILE A 105 -3.57 -9.74 8.91
CA ILE A 105 -2.80 -10.94 8.54
C ILE A 105 -2.73 -11.12 7.01
N GLU A 106 -3.86 -10.97 6.31
CA GLU A 106 -3.92 -11.09 4.84
C GLU A 106 -3.04 -10.03 4.15
N MET A 107 -3.07 -8.79 4.62
CA MET A 107 -2.27 -7.71 4.03
C MET A 107 -0.77 -7.83 4.32
N PHE A 108 -0.38 -8.28 5.51
CA PHE A 108 1.03 -8.60 5.80
C PHE A 108 1.51 -9.80 4.99
N SER A 109 0.65 -10.80 4.75
CA SER A 109 0.95 -11.93 3.86
C SER A 109 1.16 -11.46 2.43
N LEU A 110 0.29 -10.58 1.93
CA LEU A 110 0.46 -9.94 0.62
C LEU A 110 1.79 -9.19 0.53
N MET A 111 2.11 -8.33 1.51
CA MET A 111 3.40 -7.61 1.53
C MET A 111 4.58 -8.58 1.50
N TRP A 112 4.53 -9.67 2.26
CA TRP A 112 5.58 -10.70 2.26
C TRP A 112 5.78 -11.34 0.88
N GLU A 113 4.70 -11.72 0.19
CA GLU A 113 4.76 -12.24 -1.18
C GLU A 113 5.41 -11.24 -2.15
N GLN A 114 5.13 -9.94 -1.99
CA GLN A 114 5.70 -8.91 -2.86
C GLN A 114 7.20 -8.66 -2.59
N LEU A 115 7.68 -8.92 -1.36
CA LEU A 115 9.11 -8.81 -1.03
C LEU A 115 9.97 -9.86 -1.73
N GLU A 116 9.40 -10.96 -2.24
CA GLU A 116 10.11 -11.89 -3.12
C GLU A 116 10.66 -11.20 -4.38
N GLY A 117 10.03 -10.11 -4.82
CA GLY A 117 10.52 -9.25 -5.91
C GLY A 117 11.91 -8.65 -5.65
N LEU A 118 12.36 -8.56 -4.40
CA LEU A 118 13.72 -8.12 -4.05
C LEU A 118 14.80 -9.15 -4.33
N LYS A 119 14.43 -10.43 -4.47
CA LYS A 119 15.38 -11.52 -4.80
C LYS A 119 15.84 -11.47 -6.24
N GLN A 120 15.35 -10.53 -7.05
CA GLN A 120 15.85 -10.30 -8.41
C GLN A 120 17.31 -9.85 -8.37
N THR A 121 18.21 -10.83 -8.37
CA THR A 121 19.63 -10.59 -8.59
C THR A 121 19.81 -10.23 -10.06
N ASN A 122 20.54 -9.16 -10.35
CA ASN A 122 21.03 -8.77 -11.68
C ASN A 122 21.96 -9.82 -12.32
N LYS A 123 21.60 -11.11 -12.29
CA LYS A 123 22.33 -12.20 -12.93
C LYS A 123 21.93 -12.23 -14.40
N GLY A 124 22.54 -11.33 -15.16
CA GLY A 124 22.86 -11.56 -16.57
C GLY A 124 21.84 -11.14 -17.60
N LYS A 125 21.42 -9.87 -17.64
CA LYS A 125 20.86 -9.29 -18.86
C LYS A 125 21.57 -7.99 -19.20
N GLN A 126 22.30 -8.05 -20.32
CA GLN A 126 22.82 -6.92 -21.07
C GLN A 126 21.67 -5.94 -21.33
N GLU A 127 21.97 -4.66 -21.14
CA GLU A 127 21.55 -3.52 -21.96
C GLU A 127 20.45 -3.84 -22.99
N GLN A 128 19.20 -3.91 -22.52
CA GLN A 128 18.03 -3.60 -23.34
C GLN A 128 17.15 -2.68 -22.50
N GLU A 129 17.29 -1.40 -22.82
CA GLU A 129 16.46 -0.29 -22.40
C GLU A 129 15.00 -0.60 -22.77
N ASP A 130 14.20 -0.99 -21.78
CA ASP A 130 12.75 -0.81 -21.68
C ASP A 130 12.31 -1.37 -20.31
N ASP A 131 12.84 -0.80 -19.23
CA ASP A 131 12.65 -1.27 -17.84
C ASP A 131 11.28 -0.82 -17.28
N MET A 132 10.20 -1.08 -18.03
CA MET A 132 8.82 -0.72 -17.68
C MET A 132 8.25 -1.59 -16.54
N ASP A 133 8.87 -2.74 -16.27
CA ASP A 133 8.41 -3.75 -15.30
C ASP A 133 9.42 -3.99 -14.16
N ASN A 134 10.24 -2.99 -13.83
CA ASN A 134 11.13 -3.09 -12.68
C ASN A 134 10.33 -2.88 -11.39
N ASN A 135 9.89 -3.99 -10.79
CA ASN A 135 9.14 -4.02 -9.55
C ASN A 135 10.02 -3.76 -8.30
N TYR A 136 11.35 -3.70 -8.46
CA TYR A 136 12.28 -3.55 -7.34
C TYR A 136 12.03 -2.28 -6.51
N PRO A 137 11.83 -1.07 -7.08
CA PRO A 137 11.62 0.13 -6.28
C PRO A 137 10.35 0.06 -5.41
N LEU A 138 9.28 -0.54 -5.92
CA LEU A 138 8.04 -0.70 -5.17
C LEU A 138 8.20 -1.74 -4.05
N ALA A 139 8.84 -2.88 -4.34
CA ALA A 139 9.13 -3.89 -3.33
C ALA A 139 10.08 -3.34 -2.24
N PHE A 140 11.07 -2.54 -2.64
CA PHE A 140 12.01 -1.89 -1.73
C PHE A 140 11.29 -0.88 -0.83
N ARG A 141 10.34 -0.11 -1.38
CA ARG A 141 9.53 0.82 -0.61
C ARG A 141 8.70 0.11 0.48
N ILE A 142 8.17 -1.08 0.21
CA ILE A 142 7.48 -1.90 1.22
C ILE A 142 8.46 -2.23 2.35
N LEU A 143 9.64 -2.75 2.02
CA LEU A 143 10.67 -3.09 3.01
C LEU A 143 11.10 -1.88 3.84
N GLU A 144 11.38 -0.76 3.17
CA GLU A 144 11.77 0.50 3.79
C GLU A 144 10.72 0.95 4.81
N SER A 145 9.44 1.02 4.40
CA SER A 145 8.34 1.42 5.29
C SER A 145 8.20 0.49 6.50
N LEU A 146 8.20 -0.84 6.26
CA LEU A 146 8.09 -1.82 7.34
C LEU A 146 9.24 -1.72 8.35
N SER A 147 10.45 -1.44 7.88
CA SER A 147 11.64 -1.29 8.73
C SER A 147 11.67 0.03 9.50
N ALA A 148 11.26 1.13 8.86
CA ALA A 148 11.32 2.46 9.46
C ALA A 148 10.22 2.69 10.51
N TYR A 149 9.03 2.11 10.29
CA TYR A 149 7.86 2.33 11.15
C TYR A 149 7.50 1.11 12.00
N LEU A 150 8.28 0.02 11.90
CA LEU A 150 8.10 -1.22 12.66
C LEU A 150 6.68 -1.77 12.60
N SER A 151 5.97 -1.54 11.48
CA SER A 151 4.55 -1.86 11.38
C SER A 151 4.25 -3.35 11.55
N PHE A 152 5.23 -4.24 11.35
CA PHE A 152 5.11 -5.67 11.62
C PHE A 152 4.76 -5.99 13.07
N VAL A 153 5.00 -5.07 14.02
CA VAL A 153 4.60 -5.25 15.43
C VAL A 153 3.08 -5.41 15.57
N LEU A 154 2.30 -4.86 14.64
CA LEU A 154 0.85 -5.04 14.60
C LEU A 154 0.43 -6.52 14.53
N LEU A 155 1.26 -7.39 13.95
CA LEU A 155 0.99 -8.83 13.92
C LEU A 155 0.99 -9.46 15.32
N PHE A 156 1.84 -9.00 16.25
CA PHE A 156 1.85 -9.53 17.62
C PHE A 156 0.58 -9.22 18.41
N ASN A 157 -0.17 -8.19 17.99
CA ASN A 157 -1.44 -7.84 18.60
C ASN A 157 -2.60 -8.69 18.07
N CYS A 158 -2.42 -9.42 16.97
CA CYS A 158 -3.43 -10.34 16.45
C CYS A 158 -3.43 -11.63 17.28
N LYS A 159 -4.60 -12.13 17.71
CA LYS A 159 -4.73 -13.38 18.47
C LYS A 159 -4.24 -14.61 17.71
N LYS A 160 -4.19 -14.52 16.38
CA LYS A 160 -3.64 -15.53 15.45
C LYS A 160 -2.30 -15.11 14.84
N GLY A 161 -1.69 -14.03 15.30
CA GLY A 161 -0.42 -13.51 14.80
C GLY A 161 0.77 -14.38 15.18
N PHE A 162 0.94 -15.47 14.43
CA PHE A 162 2.03 -16.44 14.49
C PHE A 162 2.28 -17.16 15.84
N GLN A 163 1.93 -18.44 15.87
CA GLN A 163 2.80 -19.43 16.50
C GLN A 163 4.06 -19.52 15.61
N LEU A 164 5.20 -19.07 16.14
CA LEU A 164 6.53 -19.31 15.53
C LEU A 164 6.86 -20.80 15.51
#